data_AF-A0A1E1WER5-F1
#
_entry.id   AF-A0A1E1WER5-F1
#
_cell.length_a   1.000
_cell.length_b   1.000
_cell.length_c   1.000
_cell.angle_alpha   90.00
_cell.angle_beta   90.00
_cell.angle_gamma   90.00
#
_symmetry.space_group_name_H-M   'P 1'
#
loop_
_entity.id
_entity.type
_entity.pdbx_description
1 polymer ?
#
loop_
_entity_poly.entity_id
_entity_poly.type
_entity_poly.pdbx_seq_one_letter_code
_entity_poly.pdbx_strand_id
1 'polypeptide(L)'
;RRRLINKTRYIHTIQTHPFAKAKRNEFAAVADSFFYPLVGGFGFRQLTLSQHNIKQDFDKILFYKYLQVVGNIILASKNCPKCPQYCAEVVPMLLYMRYTPDPKIQSYVIALVATVVLVLPSLLLRTEFFEAMVEFRSWLTDLLTNVDLTMRLGGPKSETAIFAGQILQLIEKNLGEYNLV
;
A
#
# COMPACT_ATOMS: atom_id res chain seq x y z
N ARG A 1 9.89 20.52 -49.10
CA ARG A 1 9.54 20.79 -47.68
C ARG A 1 8.11 20.41 -47.29
N ARG A 2 7.07 20.73 -48.08
CA ARG A 2 5.65 20.39 -47.78
C ARG A 2 5.33 18.89 -47.64
N ARG A 3 6.05 18.00 -48.36
CA ARG A 3 5.86 16.53 -48.26
C ARG A 3 6.19 15.94 -46.88
N LEU A 4 7.15 16.52 -46.14
CA LEU A 4 7.56 16.00 -44.83
C LEU A 4 6.55 16.37 -43.74
N ILE A 5 6.01 17.59 -43.79
CA ILE A 5 5.03 18.11 -42.82
C ILE A 5 3.72 17.31 -42.86
N ASN A 6 3.28 16.89 -44.06
CA ASN A 6 2.06 16.11 -44.22
C ASN A 6 2.19 14.63 -43.80
N LYS A 7 3.42 14.15 -43.55
CA LYS A 7 3.71 12.77 -43.13
C LYS A 7 4.00 12.63 -41.63
N THR A 8 4.20 13.75 -40.94
CA THR A 8 4.48 13.77 -39.51
C THR A 8 3.19 14.04 -38.74
N ARG A 9 2.69 13.03 -38.03
CA ARG A 9 1.67 13.21 -36.99
C ARG A 9 2.21 14.20 -35.97
N TYR A 10 1.55 15.34 -35.79
CA TYR A 10 1.86 16.25 -34.68
C TYR A 10 1.51 15.53 -33.38
N ILE A 11 2.54 15.00 -32.72
CA ILE A 11 2.41 14.50 -31.35
C ILE A 11 2.47 15.76 -30.49
N HIS A 12 1.31 16.32 -30.16
CA HIS A 12 1.24 17.33 -29.11
C HIS A 12 1.88 16.72 -27.87
N THR A 13 2.95 17.35 -27.39
CA THR A 13 3.50 17.06 -26.07
C THR A 13 2.34 17.08 -25.11
N ILE A 14 2.08 15.98 -24.40
CA ILE A 14 1.10 15.91 -23.32
C ILE A 14 1.69 16.75 -22.16
N GLN A 15 1.81 18.06 -22.37
CA GLN A 15 1.96 18.99 -21.28
C GLN A 15 0.58 19.10 -20.68
N THR A 16 0.42 18.53 -19.49
CA THR A 16 -0.75 18.77 -18.65
C THR A 16 -0.94 20.28 -18.57
N HIS A 17 -2.06 20.78 -19.10
CA HIS A 17 -2.35 22.21 -19.12
C HIS A 17 -2.16 22.78 -17.71
N PRO A 18 -1.56 23.96 -17.52
CA PRO A 18 -1.39 24.59 -16.19
C PRO A 18 -2.72 24.83 -15.44
N PHE A 19 -3.85 24.58 -16.11
CA PHE A 19 -5.23 24.66 -15.60
C PHE A 19 -6.00 23.35 -15.77
N ALA A 20 -5.31 22.20 -15.91
CA ALA A 20 -5.96 20.90 -15.88
C ALA A 20 -6.68 20.80 -14.53
N LYS A 21 -8.01 21.04 -14.55
CA LYS A 21 -8.83 21.10 -13.34
C LYS A 21 -8.69 19.76 -12.63
N ALA A 22 -8.19 19.78 -11.40
CA ALA A 22 -8.13 18.60 -10.57
C ALA A 22 -9.51 17.93 -10.56
N LYS A 23 -9.59 16.68 -11.03
CA LYS A 23 -10.84 15.93 -11.01
C LYS A 23 -11.14 15.57 -9.56
N ARG A 24 -12.32 15.95 -9.08
CA ARG A 24 -12.80 15.56 -7.75
C ARG A 24 -12.85 14.04 -7.66
N ASN A 25 -12.35 13.49 -6.56
CA ASN A 25 -12.51 12.07 -6.27
C ASN A 25 -13.99 11.76 -5.99
N GLU A 26 -14.63 11.00 -6.87
CA GLU A 26 -16.04 10.60 -6.75
C GLU A 26 -16.25 9.59 -5.61
N PHE A 27 -15.22 8.79 -5.29
CA PHE A 27 -15.25 7.82 -4.20
C PHE A 27 -15.31 8.49 -2.82
N ALA A 28 -14.86 9.75 -2.71
CA ALA A 28 -14.83 10.49 -1.45
C ALA A 28 -16.21 10.59 -0.77
N ALA A 29 -17.30 10.59 -1.54
CA ALA A 29 -18.66 10.67 -1.01
C ALA A 29 -19.14 9.37 -0.35
N VAL A 30 -18.56 8.23 -0.73
CA VAL A 30 -18.99 6.89 -0.28
C VAL A 30 -17.91 6.13 0.49
N ALA A 31 -16.69 6.67 0.59
CA ALA A 31 -15.54 6.00 1.17
C ALA A 31 -15.80 5.46 2.59
N ASP A 32 -16.47 6.23 3.44
CA ASP A 32 -16.84 5.81 4.81
C ASP A 32 -17.72 4.56 4.83
N SER A 33 -18.70 4.48 3.92
CA SER A 33 -19.64 3.35 3.82
C SER A 33 -18.97 2.06 3.36
N PHE A 34 -17.83 2.14 2.69
CA PHE A 34 -17.02 0.98 2.33
C PHE A 34 -16.00 0.65 3.42
N PHE A 35 -15.32 1.67 3.97
CA PHE A 35 -14.20 1.47 4.88
C PHE A 35 -14.64 0.96 6.26
N TYR A 36 -15.55 1.66 6.94
CA TYR A 36 -15.88 1.34 8.34
C TYR A 36 -16.59 -0.01 8.51
N PRO A 37 -17.54 -0.41 7.64
CA PRO A 37 -18.14 -1.74 7.75
C PRO A 37 -17.12 -2.87 7.49
N LEU A 38 -16.14 -2.63 6.60
CA LEU A 38 -15.11 -3.61 6.30
C LEU A 38 -14.13 -3.78 7.46
N VAL A 39 -13.60 -2.68 7.99
CA VAL A 39 -12.63 -2.71 9.10
C VAL A 39 -13.31 -3.03 10.43
N GLY A 40 -14.50 -2.50 10.68
CA GLY A 40 -15.27 -2.79 11.90
C GLY A 40 -15.90 -4.19 11.90
N GLY A 41 -16.19 -4.76 10.72
CA GLY A 41 -16.64 -6.15 10.59
C GLY A 41 -15.53 -7.16 10.87
N PHE A 42 -14.27 -6.75 10.70
CA PHE A 42 -13.10 -7.53 11.03
C PHE A 42 -12.98 -7.69 12.55
N GLY A 43 -13.22 -8.90 13.06
CA GLY A 43 -13.10 -9.24 14.49
C GLY A 43 -14.41 -9.34 15.28
N PHE A 44 -15.53 -8.74 14.83
CA PHE A 44 -16.79 -8.75 15.60
C PHE A 44 -17.59 -10.06 15.51
N ARG A 45 -17.49 -10.82 14.40
CA ARG A 45 -18.27 -12.08 14.21
C ARG A 45 -17.54 -13.21 13.48
N GLN A 46 -16.30 -13.02 13.06
CA GLN A 46 -15.56 -14.01 12.27
C GLN A 46 -14.17 -14.25 12.83
N LEU A 47 -14.09 -14.91 13.99
CA LEU A 47 -13.03 -15.86 14.34
C LEU A 47 -13.56 -17.03 15.20
N THR A 48 -14.88 -17.26 15.24
CA THR A 48 -15.48 -18.50 15.75
C THR A 48 -15.55 -19.58 14.66
N LEU A 49 -14.45 -19.75 13.90
CA LEU A 49 -14.32 -20.83 12.92
C LEU A 49 -13.64 -22.02 13.60
N SER A 50 -14.45 -22.74 14.36
CA SER A 50 -14.10 -24.02 14.95
C SER A 50 -13.81 -25.08 13.87
N GLN A 51 -12.60 -25.62 13.95
CA GLN A 51 -12.12 -26.95 13.52
C GLN A 51 -12.71 -27.54 12.22
N HIS A 52 -11.95 -27.45 11.12
CA HIS A 52 -11.65 -28.56 10.19
C HIS A 52 -10.77 -28.08 9.01
N ASN A 53 -9.83 -28.93 8.56
CA ASN A 53 -8.69 -28.61 7.69
C ASN A 53 -9.04 -27.98 6.33
N ILE A 54 -10.22 -28.22 5.74
CA ILE A 54 -10.62 -27.58 4.47
C ILE A 54 -11.08 -26.13 4.69
N LYS A 55 -11.75 -25.85 5.82
CA LYS A 55 -12.26 -24.49 6.12
C LYS A 55 -11.10 -23.50 6.30
N GLN A 56 -10.00 -23.94 6.91
CA GLN A 56 -8.82 -23.09 7.13
C GLN A 56 -8.19 -22.54 5.84
N ASP A 57 -8.16 -23.31 4.75
CA ASP A 57 -7.60 -22.81 3.49
C ASP A 57 -8.55 -21.84 2.78
N PHE A 58 -9.87 -22.08 2.86
CA PHE A 58 -10.87 -21.10 2.43
C PHE A 58 -10.80 -19.82 3.27
N ASP A 59 -10.60 -19.94 4.58
CA ASP A 59 -10.47 -18.81 5.51
C ASP A 59 -9.20 -18.01 5.23
N LYS A 60 -8.07 -18.68 4.91
CA LYS A 60 -6.83 -18.01 4.47
C LYS A 60 -7.02 -17.26 3.15
N ILE A 61 -7.68 -17.88 2.16
CA ILE A 61 -7.95 -17.22 0.87
C ILE A 61 -8.86 -16.00 1.07
N LEU A 62 -9.90 -16.15 1.88
CA LEU A 62 -10.80 -15.06 2.22
C LEU A 62 -10.04 -13.92 2.91
N PHE A 63 -9.13 -14.25 3.83
CA PHE A 63 -8.29 -13.28 4.50
C PHE A 63 -7.33 -12.56 3.54
N TYR A 64 -6.70 -13.27 2.61
CA TYR A 64 -5.87 -12.65 1.56
C TYR A 64 -6.69 -11.67 0.71
N LYS A 65 -7.92 -12.05 0.35
CA LYS A 65 -8.83 -11.19 -0.40
C LYS A 65 -9.29 -9.98 0.41
N TYR A 66 -9.54 -10.16 1.70
CA TYR A 66 -9.83 -9.06 2.61
C TYR A 66 -8.71 -8.03 2.61
N LEU A 67 -7.45 -8.44 2.82
CA LEU A 67 -6.29 -7.53 2.81
C LEU A 67 -6.16 -6.79 1.47
N GLN A 68 -6.37 -7.50 0.36
CA GLN A 68 -6.36 -6.91 -0.97
C GLN A 68 -7.45 -5.84 -1.15
N VAL A 69 -8.67 -6.10 -0.67
CA VAL A 69 -9.80 -5.16 -0.75
C VAL A 69 -9.57 -3.94 0.13
N VAL A 70 -9.04 -4.12 1.35
CA VAL A 70 -8.65 -3.00 2.23
C VAL A 70 -7.67 -2.08 1.49
N GLY A 71 -6.64 -2.64 0.86
CA GLY A 71 -5.68 -1.86 0.07
C GLY A 71 -6.32 -1.10 -1.08
N ASN A 72 -7.22 -1.75 -1.82
CA ASN A 72 -7.96 -1.11 -2.92
C ASN A 72 -8.81 0.06 -2.43
N ILE A 73 -9.48 -0.05 -1.29
CA ILE A 73 -10.30 1.04 -0.71
C ILE A 73 -9.43 2.20 -0.28
N ILE A 74 -8.28 1.96 0.37
CA ILE A 74 -7.33 3.01 0.75
C ILE A 74 -6.80 3.70 -0.51
N LEU A 75 -6.43 2.94 -1.54
CA LEU A 75 -5.94 3.49 -2.80
C LEU A 75 -7.00 4.33 -3.52
N ALA A 76 -8.25 3.84 -3.55
CA ALA A 76 -9.38 4.59 -4.10
C ALA A 76 -9.70 5.85 -3.28
N SER A 77 -9.34 5.87 -1.99
CA SER A 77 -9.47 7.02 -1.10
C SER A 77 -8.36 8.06 -1.25
N LYS A 78 -7.46 7.90 -2.24
CA LYS A 78 -6.41 8.88 -2.50
C LYS A 78 -6.99 10.27 -2.73
N ASN A 79 -6.39 11.27 -2.07
CA ASN A 79 -6.84 12.67 -2.04
C ASN A 79 -8.20 12.91 -1.37
N CYS A 80 -8.77 11.92 -0.67
CA CYS A 80 -9.92 12.16 0.22
C CYS A 80 -9.45 12.85 1.51
N PRO A 81 -10.25 13.76 2.09
CA PRO A 81 -9.88 14.45 3.34
C PRO A 81 -9.74 13.47 4.52
N LYS A 82 -10.50 12.37 4.52
CA LYS A 82 -10.45 11.31 5.54
C LYS A 82 -9.41 10.23 5.29
N CYS A 83 -8.65 10.32 4.20
CA CYS A 83 -7.67 9.29 3.87
C CYS A 83 -6.61 9.06 4.96
N PRO A 84 -6.08 10.10 5.64
CA PRO A 84 -5.18 9.91 6.77
C PRO A 84 -5.81 9.10 7.90
N GLN A 85 -7.11 9.31 8.17
CA GLN A 85 -7.84 8.56 9.21
C GLN A 85 -7.93 7.07 8.84
N TYR A 86 -8.23 6.75 7.59
CA TYR A 86 -8.26 5.35 7.13
C TYR A 86 -6.89 4.67 7.25
N CYS A 87 -5.81 5.38 6.91
CA CYS A 87 -4.46 4.87 7.08
C CYS A 87 -4.11 4.69 8.56
N ALA A 88 -4.52 5.61 9.44
CA ALA A 88 -4.27 5.54 10.88
C ALA A 88 -4.92 4.32 11.53
N GLU A 89 -6.11 3.92 11.08
CA GLU A 89 -6.79 2.70 11.55
C GLU A 89 -6.11 1.41 11.07
N VAL A 90 -5.54 1.42 9.86
CA VAL A 90 -4.95 0.21 9.24
C VAL A 90 -3.50 -0.02 9.67
N VAL A 91 -2.72 1.04 9.91
CA VAL A 91 -1.30 0.93 10.26
C VAL A 91 -1.04 0.05 11.50
N PRO A 92 -1.77 0.16 12.61
CA PRO A 92 -1.61 -0.74 13.76
C PRO A 92 -1.81 -2.21 13.40
N MET A 93 -2.79 -2.51 12.56
CA MET A 93 -3.03 -3.86 12.04
C MET A 93 -1.83 -4.37 11.24
N LEU A 94 -1.24 -3.54 10.38
CA LEU A 94 -0.05 -3.90 9.60
C LEU A 94 1.17 -4.16 10.50
N LEU A 95 1.38 -3.31 11.51
CA LEU A 95 2.47 -3.47 12.48
C LEU A 95 2.33 -4.77 13.28
N TYR A 96 1.11 -5.19 13.59
CA TYR A 96 0.86 -6.49 14.20
C TYR A 96 1.13 -7.66 13.24
N MET A 97 0.64 -7.56 12.01
CA MET A 97 0.70 -8.66 11.04
C MET A 97 2.08 -8.92 10.44
N ARG A 98 3.02 -7.97 10.54
CA ARG A 98 4.38 -8.10 9.97
C ARG A 98 5.16 -9.32 10.46
N TYR A 99 4.88 -9.79 11.68
CA TYR A 99 5.53 -10.95 12.30
C TYR A 99 4.79 -12.27 12.08
N THR A 100 3.76 -12.29 11.22
CA THR A 100 3.05 -13.53 10.88
C THR A 100 3.98 -14.50 10.15
N PRO A 101 3.98 -15.81 10.49
CA PRO A 101 4.88 -16.78 9.87
C PRO A 101 4.54 -17.12 8.41
N ASP A 102 3.34 -16.77 7.94
CA ASP A 102 2.89 -17.01 6.57
C ASP A 102 3.49 -15.97 5.61
N PRO A 103 4.39 -16.36 4.69
CA PRO A 103 5.04 -15.43 3.75
C PRO A 103 4.05 -14.77 2.80
N LYS A 104 2.91 -15.42 2.53
CA LYS A 104 1.87 -14.85 1.67
C LYS A 104 1.18 -13.68 2.37
N ILE A 105 0.90 -13.80 3.68
CA ILE A 105 0.39 -12.67 4.48
C ILE A 105 1.39 -11.53 4.48
N GLN A 106 2.68 -11.83 4.69
CA GLN A 106 3.74 -10.81 4.64
C GLN A 106 3.77 -10.08 3.28
N SER A 107 3.58 -10.78 2.16
CA SER A 107 3.48 -10.15 0.84
C SER A 107 2.33 -9.15 0.73
N TYR A 108 1.15 -9.45 1.32
CA TYR A 108 0.02 -8.52 1.36
C TYR A 108 0.26 -7.36 2.32
N VAL A 109 0.94 -7.59 3.44
CA VAL A 109 1.37 -6.51 4.36
C VAL A 109 2.30 -5.54 3.64
N ILE A 110 3.30 -6.05 2.90
CA ILE A 110 4.21 -5.24 2.08
C ILE A 110 3.42 -4.39 1.07
N ALA A 111 2.44 -4.98 0.37
CA ALA A 111 1.58 -4.24 -0.56
C ALA A 111 0.69 -3.18 0.11
N LEU A 112 0.20 -3.45 1.32
CA LEU A 112 -0.57 -2.47 2.09
C LEU A 112 0.31 -1.32 2.59
N VAL A 113 1.53 -1.61 3.04
CA VAL A 113 2.53 -0.57 3.38
C VAL A 113 2.81 0.31 2.15
N ALA A 114 3.02 -0.30 0.98
CA ALA A 114 3.18 0.45 -0.27
C ALA A 114 1.99 1.37 -0.55
N THR A 115 0.77 0.86 -0.33
CA THR A 115 -0.47 1.62 -0.54
C THR A 115 -0.53 2.84 0.39
N VAL A 116 -0.22 2.68 1.68
CA VAL A 116 -0.18 3.78 2.65
C VAL A 116 0.82 4.85 2.21
N VAL A 117 2.02 4.45 1.81
CA VAL A 117 3.09 5.37 1.36
C VAL A 117 2.71 6.11 0.07
N LEU A 118 1.99 5.47 -0.85
CA LEU A 118 1.60 6.05 -2.14
C LEU A 118 0.40 7.01 -2.06
N VAL A 119 -0.41 6.87 -1.03
CA VAL A 119 -1.67 7.57 -0.87
C VAL A 119 -1.51 8.79 0.03
N LEU A 120 -0.66 8.71 1.06
CA LEU A 120 -0.41 9.83 1.96
C LEU A 120 0.57 10.85 1.36
N PRO A 121 0.36 12.16 1.59
CA PRO A 121 1.37 13.18 1.32
C PRO A 121 2.64 12.94 2.15
N SER A 122 3.80 13.23 1.57
CA SER A 122 5.11 13.08 2.25
C SER A 122 5.20 13.85 3.57
N LEU A 123 4.50 14.98 3.71
CA LEU A 123 4.41 15.73 4.95
C LEU A 123 3.81 14.88 6.09
N LEU A 124 2.67 14.21 5.84
CA LEU A 124 2.01 13.37 6.84
C LEU A 124 2.83 12.11 7.18
N LEU A 125 3.55 11.56 6.19
CA LEU A 125 4.48 10.46 6.43
C LEU A 125 5.61 10.84 7.40
N ARG A 126 6.03 12.12 7.41
CA ARG A 126 7.10 12.64 8.27
C ARG A 126 6.60 13.16 9.62
N THR A 127 5.31 13.42 9.77
CA THR A 127 4.73 13.94 11.00
C THR A 127 3.95 12.85 11.74
N GLU A 128 2.73 12.60 11.31
CA GLU A 128 1.78 11.71 12.00
C GLU A 128 2.17 10.23 11.90
N PHE A 129 2.78 9.82 10.79
CA PHE A 129 3.12 8.42 10.52
C PHE A 129 4.61 8.11 10.67
N PHE A 130 5.42 9.04 11.20
CA PHE A 130 6.88 8.91 11.21
C PHE A 130 7.35 7.64 11.93
N GLU A 131 6.85 7.38 13.13
CA GLU A 131 7.22 6.21 13.94
C GLU A 131 6.90 4.91 13.19
N ALA A 132 5.69 4.80 12.63
CA ALA A 132 5.29 3.65 11.84
C ALA A 132 6.16 3.48 10.59
N MET A 133 6.54 4.56 9.90
CA MET A 133 7.42 4.49 8.73
C MET A 133 8.83 4.04 9.09
N VAL A 134 9.37 4.49 10.22
CA VAL A 134 10.69 4.03 10.73
C VAL A 134 10.63 2.54 11.07
N GLU A 135 9.54 2.09 11.69
CA GLU A 135 9.31 0.68 11.99
C GLU A 135 9.20 -0.20 10.73
N PHE A 136 8.42 0.23 9.73
CA PHE A 136 8.35 -0.48 8.45
C PHE A 136 9.69 -0.47 7.72
N ARG A 137 10.44 0.63 7.76
CA ARG A 137 11.80 0.70 7.20
C ARG A 137 12.69 -0.34 7.85
N SER A 138 12.75 -0.39 9.18
CA SER A 138 13.57 -1.38 9.91
C SER A 138 13.17 -2.80 9.52
N TRP A 139 11.87 -3.09 9.53
CA TRP A 139 11.36 -4.41 9.18
C TRP A 139 11.66 -4.82 7.73
N LEU A 140 11.51 -3.92 6.77
CA LEU A 140 11.84 -4.18 5.36
C LEU A 140 13.34 -4.39 5.16
N THR A 141 14.18 -3.61 5.86
CA THR A 141 15.63 -3.82 5.86
C THR A 141 15.99 -5.20 6.41
N ASP A 142 15.40 -5.61 7.53
CA ASP A 142 15.61 -6.94 8.11
C ASP A 142 15.15 -8.04 7.15
N LEU A 143 14.01 -7.86 6.48
CA LEU A 143 13.49 -8.81 5.49
C LEU A 143 14.41 -9.02 4.29
N LEU A 144 15.15 -7.99 3.88
CA LEU A 144 16.01 -8.04 2.69
C LEU A 144 17.44 -8.46 3.01
N THR A 145 17.91 -8.17 4.23
CA THR A 145 19.29 -8.48 4.68
C THR A 145 19.41 -9.88 5.24
N ASN A 146 18.40 -10.37 5.96
CA ASN A 146 18.43 -11.70 6.55
C ASN A 146 18.10 -12.76 5.50
N VAL A 147 19.11 -13.55 5.11
CA VAL A 147 18.99 -14.59 4.08
C VAL A 147 17.80 -15.52 4.33
N ASP A 148 17.60 -15.96 5.58
CA ASP A 148 16.50 -16.86 5.92
C ASP A 148 15.12 -16.24 5.71
N LEU A 149 14.95 -14.95 6.02
CA LEU A 149 13.69 -14.23 5.81
C LEU A 149 13.46 -13.96 4.32
N THR A 150 14.50 -13.56 3.60
CA THR A 150 14.46 -13.37 2.15
C THR A 150 14.08 -14.66 1.43
N MET A 151 14.62 -15.81 1.87
CA MET A 151 14.31 -17.12 1.29
C MET A 151 12.86 -17.53 1.53
N ARG A 152 12.26 -17.17 2.68
CA ARG A 152 10.81 -17.40 2.94
C ARG A 152 9.89 -16.66 1.98
N LEU A 153 10.32 -15.49 1.49
CA LEU A 153 9.59 -14.72 0.48
C LEU A 153 9.74 -15.26 -0.95
N GLY A 154 10.43 -16.38 -1.15
CA GLY A 154 10.75 -16.93 -2.46
C GLY A 154 12.15 -16.59 -2.96
N GLY A 155 13.00 -16.04 -2.08
CA GLY A 155 14.40 -15.71 -2.37
C GLY A 155 14.63 -14.28 -2.87
N PRO A 156 15.89 -13.86 -3.04
CA PRO A 156 16.26 -12.48 -3.32
C PRO A 156 15.84 -11.98 -4.72
N LYS A 157 15.55 -12.91 -5.64
CA LYS A 157 15.05 -12.59 -6.99
C LYS A 157 13.53 -12.75 -7.11
N SER A 158 12.84 -13.04 -6.01
CA SER A 158 11.37 -13.10 -6.01
C SER A 158 10.78 -11.71 -6.27
N GLU A 159 9.61 -11.68 -6.91
CA GLU A 159 8.87 -10.44 -7.14
C GLU A 159 8.58 -9.71 -5.82
N THR A 160 8.26 -10.46 -4.76
CA THR A 160 8.00 -9.91 -3.43
C THR A 160 9.22 -9.23 -2.82
N ALA A 161 10.41 -9.84 -2.90
CA ALA A 161 11.63 -9.25 -2.38
C ALA A 161 12.03 -7.98 -3.16
N ILE A 162 11.90 -8.01 -4.50
CA ILE A 162 12.15 -6.83 -5.34
C ILE A 162 11.18 -5.70 -4.98
N PHE A 163 9.90 -6.03 -4.82
CA PHE A 163 8.87 -5.06 -4.45
C PHE A 163 9.10 -4.48 -3.06
N ALA A 164 9.49 -5.30 -2.07
CA ALA A 164 9.88 -4.85 -0.75
C ALA A 164 11.05 -3.85 -0.80
N GLY A 165 12.07 -4.11 -1.63
CA GLY A 165 13.19 -3.20 -1.85
C GLY A 165 12.77 -1.85 -2.46
N GLN A 166 11.84 -1.86 -3.42
CA GLN A 166 11.29 -0.62 -4.00
C GLN A 166 10.53 0.21 -2.97
N ILE A 167 9.76 -0.44 -2.10
CA ILE A 167 9.01 0.24 -1.02
C ILE A 167 9.97 0.81 0.02
N LEU A 168 11.02 0.06 0.39
CA LEU A 168 12.05 0.55 1.29
C LEU A 168 12.68 1.85 0.76
N GLN A 169 13.09 1.86 -0.51
CA GLN A 169 13.63 3.07 -1.15
C GLN A 169 12.61 4.22 -1.19
N LEU A 170 11.33 3.91 -1.41
CA LEU A 170 10.27 4.92 -1.42
C LEU A 170 10.08 5.53 -0.03
N ILE A 171 10.12 4.73 1.03
CA ILE A 171 10.06 5.21 2.41
C ILE A 171 11.28 6.07 2.72
N GLU A 172 12.49 5.61 2.40
CA GLU A 172 13.73 6.35 2.63
C GLU A 172 13.72 7.71 1.91
N LYS A 173 13.28 7.74 0.65
CA LYS A 173 13.13 8.99 -0.10
C LYS A 173 12.15 9.94 0.60
N ASN A 174 10.99 9.43 1.03
CA ASN A 174 9.98 10.25 1.71
C ASN A 174 10.45 10.74 3.08
N LEU A 175 11.35 10.04 3.76
CA LEU A 175 11.89 10.45 5.07
C LEU A 175 13.15 11.34 4.96
N GLY A 176 13.97 11.17 3.92
CA GLY A 176 15.29 11.80 3.79
C GLY A 176 15.31 13.25 3.28
N GLU A 177 14.21 13.77 2.74
CA GLU A 177 14.10 15.12 2.15
C GLU A 177 14.13 16.28 3.18
N TYR A 178 14.73 16.12 4.36
CA TYR A 178 14.97 17.20 5.35
C TYR A 178 16.46 17.57 5.53
N ASN A 179 17.39 16.87 4.87
CA ASN A 179 18.83 17.19 4.95
C ASN A 179 19.30 18.30 3.98
N LEU A 180 18.37 19.09 3.42
CA LEU A 180 18.66 20.20 2.51
C LEU A 180 17.78 21.42 2.82
N VAL A 181 17.92 21.97 4.03
CA VAL A 181 17.68 23.39 4.33
C VAL A 181 18.76 23.86 5.30
#